data_AF-A0A967LR76-F1
#
_entry.id   AF-A0A967LR76-F1
#
_cell.length_a   1.000
_cell.length_b   1.000
_cell.length_c   1.000
_cell.angle_alpha   90.00
_cell.angle_beta   90.00
_cell.angle_gamma   90.00
#
_symmetry.space_group_name_H-M   'P 1'
#
loop_
_entity.id
_entity.type
_entity.pdbx_description
1 polymer ?
#
loop_
_entity_poly.entity_id
_entity_poly.type
_entity_poly.pdbx_seq_one_letter_code
_entity_poly.pdbx_strand_id
1 'polypeptide(L)'
;NPEQGYVASANQEPLDPAEDPRYLGVAWGSPWRGLRINELLRTRPAVTVDAMRRFQTDPGSARAELFVRVFLDAAERLGRAGASDAEIREAAALLGEWDRRYTPDNTGAVLFELAMDELTARTWDELESPDTDRPRRIATPAEAVLYRLTRDADSPWWDDRSTTDRVEGRDVILAESLRGALRDARARYGEPRSD
;
A
#
# COMPACT_ATOMS: atom_id res chain seq x y z
N ASN A 1 28.88 5.63 17.32
CA ASN A 1 27.59 5.83 18.01
C ASN A 1 26.77 6.83 17.23
N PRO A 2 25.67 6.43 16.58
CA PRO A 2 24.83 7.34 15.82
C PRO A 2 24.11 8.33 16.75
N GLU A 3 23.84 9.54 16.26
CA GLU A 3 23.17 10.60 17.03
C GLU A 3 21.79 10.17 17.54
N GLN A 4 21.05 9.39 16.73
CA GLN A 4 19.73 8.85 17.12
C GLN A 4 19.78 7.83 18.28
N GLY A 5 20.97 7.41 18.73
CA GLY A 5 21.14 6.56 19.91
C GLY A 5 20.87 5.07 19.73
N TYR A 6 20.51 4.62 18.52
CA TYR A 6 20.29 3.20 18.20
C TYR A 6 20.64 2.85 16.75
N VAL A 7 20.75 1.55 16.47
CA VAL A 7 20.85 0.97 15.14
C VAL A 7 19.68 0.00 14.96
N ALA A 8 19.01 0.06 13.81
CA ALA A 8 17.90 -0.84 13.47
C ALA A 8 18.05 -1.35 12.04
N SER A 9 17.87 -2.65 11.85
CA SER A 9 17.85 -3.29 10.53
C SER A 9 16.73 -4.34 10.46
N ALA A 10 16.08 -4.36 9.31
CA ALA A 10 15.00 -5.26 8.93
C ALA A 10 15.16 -5.63 7.45
N ASN A 11 16.42 -5.86 7.01
CA ASN A 11 16.80 -6.23 5.64
C ASN A 11 16.61 -5.12 4.59
N GLN A 12 16.27 -3.90 4.98
CA GLN A 12 16.22 -2.75 4.07
C GLN A 12 17.62 -2.38 3.57
N GLU A 13 17.66 -1.57 2.50
CA GLU A 13 18.90 -1.02 1.94
C GLU A 13 19.72 -0.27 3.02
N PRO A 14 21.03 -0.56 3.16
CA PRO A 14 21.83 -0.08 4.29
C PRO A 14 22.34 1.36 4.14
N LEU A 15 22.34 1.91 2.92
CA LEU A 15 22.80 3.27 2.60
C LEU A 15 21.70 3.99 1.81
N ASP A 16 21.59 5.30 2.00
CA ASP A 16 20.79 6.13 1.10
C ASP A 16 21.62 6.40 -0.16
N PRO A 17 21.17 5.97 -1.36
CA PRO A 17 21.90 6.21 -2.60
C PRO A 17 22.06 7.71 -2.95
N ALA A 18 21.25 8.59 -2.36
CA ALA A 18 21.41 10.04 -2.49
C ALA A 18 22.62 10.58 -1.70
N GLU A 19 23.02 9.89 -0.62
CA GLU A 19 24.15 10.25 0.25
C GLU A 19 25.44 9.51 -0.14
N ASP A 20 25.36 8.21 -0.45
CA ASP A 20 26.48 7.41 -0.99
C ASP A 20 25.99 6.54 -2.17
N PRO A 21 26.36 6.87 -3.43
CA PRO A 21 25.87 6.20 -4.63
C PRO A 21 26.52 4.83 -4.88
N ARG A 22 27.26 4.27 -3.91
CA ARG A 22 27.94 2.99 -4.05
C ARG A 22 26.95 1.85 -4.26
N TYR A 23 27.20 1.08 -5.31
CA TYR A 23 26.43 -0.13 -5.59
C TYR A 23 26.71 -1.23 -4.55
N LEU A 24 25.66 -1.67 -3.85
CA LEU A 24 25.70 -2.77 -2.87
C LEU A 24 24.78 -3.95 -3.22
N GLY A 25 24.19 -3.95 -4.42
CA GLY A 25 23.18 -4.91 -4.85
C GLY A 25 21.78 -4.29 -4.95
N VAL A 26 20.81 -5.11 -5.35
CA VAL A 26 19.43 -4.66 -5.63
C VAL A 26 18.35 -5.44 -4.86
N ALA A 27 18.72 -6.53 -4.19
CA ALA A 27 17.78 -7.46 -3.57
C ALA A 27 17.58 -7.17 -2.07
N TRP A 28 17.04 -6.00 -1.76
CA TRP A 28 16.75 -5.59 -0.39
C TRP A 28 15.30 -5.92 0.01
N GLY A 29 15.08 -6.12 1.30
CA GLY A 29 13.73 -6.30 1.86
C GLY A 29 12.90 -5.03 1.76
N SER A 30 11.58 -5.19 1.82
CA SER A 30 10.66 -4.04 1.82
C SER A 30 10.93 -3.11 3.02
N PRO A 31 10.75 -1.79 2.85
CA PRO A 31 11.10 -0.82 3.90
C PRO A 31 10.13 -0.87 5.08
N TRP A 32 8.97 -1.49 4.94
CA TRP A 32 7.83 -1.38 5.86
C TRP A 32 8.15 -1.79 7.30
N ARG A 33 8.85 -2.93 7.49
CA ARG A 33 9.28 -3.38 8.83
C ARG A 33 10.31 -2.44 9.44
N GLY A 34 11.26 -1.98 8.64
CA GLY A 34 12.26 -1.02 9.07
C GLY A 34 11.64 0.30 9.52
N LEU A 35 10.66 0.81 8.76
CA LEU A 35 9.90 2.01 9.10
C LEU A 35 9.13 1.83 10.42
N ARG A 36 8.42 0.71 10.59
CA ARG A 36 7.66 0.45 11.82
C ARG A 36 8.55 0.31 13.05
N ILE A 37 9.69 -0.39 12.94
CA ILE A 37 10.66 -0.51 14.04
C ILE A 37 11.20 0.87 14.42
N ASN A 38 11.57 1.69 13.43
CA ASN A 38 12.08 3.04 13.70
C ASN A 38 11.02 3.94 14.36
N GLU A 39 9.76 3.85 13.94
CA GLU A 39 8.65 4.57 14.60
C GLU A 39 8.53 4.18 16.08
N LEU A 40 8.54 2.87 16.38
CA LEU A 40 8.44 2.35 17.75
C LEU A 40 9.61 2.77 18.65
N LEU A 41 10.82 2.83 18.09
CA LEU A 41 12.04 3.26 18.79
C LEU A 41 12.09 4.77 18.99
N ARG A 42 11.71 5.58 17.99
CA ARG A 42 11.75 7.05 18.06
C ARG A 42 10.70 7.67 18.96
N THR A 43 9.55 7.02 19.09
CA THR A 43 8.42 7.52 19.91
C THR A 43 8.66 7.37 21.42
N ARG A 44 9.82 6.85 21.84
CA ARG A 44 10.14 6.58 23.24
C ARG A 44 11.49 7.16 23.64
N PRO A 45 11.57 7.92 24.75
CA PRO A 45 12.84 8.44 25.24
C PRO A 45 13.77 7.34 25.75
N ALA A 46 13.20 6.21 26.21
CA ALA A 46 13.94 5.01 26.60
C ALA A 46 13.11 3.76 26.28
N VAL A 47 13.78 2.69 25.86
CA VAL A 47 13.16 1.42 25.50
C VAL A 47 13.54 0.36 26.53
N THR A 48 12.55 -0.16 27.26
CA THR A 48 12.76 -1.23 28.24
C THR A 48 12.79 -2.61 27.58
N VAL A 49 13.31 -3.63 28.28
CA VAL A 49 13.28 -5.03 27.81
C VAL A 49 11.86 -5.49 27.51
N ASP A 50 10.89 -5.12 28.34
CA ASP A 50 9.48 -5.48 28.10
C ASP A 50 8.88 -4.75 26.89
N ALA A 51 9.32 -3.52 26.59
CA ALA A 51 8.92 -2.83 25.37
C ALA A 51 9.47 -3.57 24.13
N MET A 52 10.75 -3.95 24.14
CA MET A 52 11.35 -4.76 23.07
C MET A 52 10.63 -6.09 22.87
N ARG A 53 10.19 -6.75 23.95
CA ARG A 53 9.38 -7.98 23.86
C ARG A 53 8.05 -7.72 23.15
N ARG A 54 7.34 -6.63 23.50
CA ARG A 54 6.06 -6.27 22.87
C ARG A 54 6.20 -5.90 21.39
N PHE A 55 7.32 -5.31 20.98
CA PHE A 55 7.56 -4.96 19.58
C PHE A 55 7.59 -6.17 18.64
N GLN A 56 7.91 -7.36 19.14
CA GLN A 56 7.95 -8.59 18.32
C GLN A 56 6.58 -8.98 17.76
N THR A 57 5.50 -8.58 18.42
CA THR A 57 4.11 -8.88 18.03
C THR A 57 3.31 -7.60 17.81
N ASP A 58 3.97 -6.49 17.49
CA ASP A 58 3.27 -5.25 17.19
C ASP A 58 2.44 -5.43 15.91
N PRO A 59 1.12 -5.18 15.93
CA PRO A 59 0.25 -5.41 14.78
C PRO A 59 0.19 -4.20 13.84
N GLY A 60 0.94 -3.12 14.11
CA GLY A 60 0.91 -1.91 13.30
C GLY A 60 1.65 -2.10 11.98
N SER A 61 1.16 -1.44 10.93
CA SER A 61 1.72 -1.55 9.58
C SER A 61 2.03 -0.18 8.99
N ALA A 62 3.32 0.13 8.83
CA ALA A 62 3.74 1.34 8.13
C ALA A 62 3.26 1.36 6.66
N ARG A 63 3.12 0.18 6.03
CA ARG A 63 2.52 0.04 4.70
C ARG A 63 1.06 0.52 4.70
N ALA A 64 0.26 0.05 5.66
CA ALA A 64 -1.14 0.43 5.79
C ALA A 64 -1.30 1.93 6.13
N GLU A 65 -0.51 2.45 7.07
CA GLU A 65 -0.51 3.88 7.42
C GLU A 65 -0.29 4.81 6.24
N LEU A 66 0.57 4.40 5.29
CA LEU A 66 0.89 5.19 4.11
C LEU A 66 -0.13 5.00 2.99
N PHE A 67 -0.48 3.76 2.64
CA PHE A 67 -1.37 3.50 1.50
C PHE A 67 -2.85 3.77 1.79
N VAL A 68 -3.34 3.57 3.02
CA VAL A 68 -4.72 3.94 3.37
C VAL A 68 -4.95 5.43 3.11
N ARG A 69 -4.00 6.30 3.47
CA ARG A 69 -4.09 7.74 3.19
C ARG A 69 -4.18 8.02 1.69
N VAL A 70 -3.34 7.36 0.89
CA VAL A 70 -3.35 7.51 -0.58
C VAL A 70 -4.71 7.14 -1.17
N PHE A 71 -5.30 6.03 -0.74
CA PHE A 71 -6.62 5.58 -1.18
C PHE A 71 -7.74 6.55 -0.77
N LEU A 72 -7.77 6.96 0.50
CA LEU A 72 -8.81 7.88 1.00
C LEU A 72 -8.72 9.24 0.33
N ASP A 73 -7.51 9.77 0.14
CA ASP A 73 -7.27 11.05 -0.53
C ASP A 73 -7.75 11.03 -1.99
N ALA A 74 -7.54 9.91 -2.72
CA ALA A 74 -8.01 9.74 -4.09
C ALA A 74 -9.54 9.69 -4.15
N ALA A 75 -10.17 8.89 -3.29
CA ALA A 75 -11.63 8.80 -3.19
C ALA A 75 -12.25 10.17 -2.86
N GLU A 76 -11.63 10.93 -1.95
CA GLU A 76 -12.08 12.28 -1.57
C GLU A 76 -11.96 13.27 -2.74
N ARG A 77 -10.85 13.25 -3.49
CA ARG A 77 -10.66 14.12 -4.67
C ARG A 77 -11.68 13.82 -5.77
N LEU A 78 -11.95 12.55 -6.07
CA LEU A 78 -13.02 12.17 -7.01
C LEU A 78 -14.40 12.59 -6.51
N GLY A 79 -14.66 12.47 -5.21
CA GLY A 79 -15.91 12.93 -4.58
C GLY A 79 -16.13 14.43 -4.79
N ARG A 80 -15.10 15.24 -4.56
CA ARG A 80 -15.15 16.70 -4.80
C ARG A 80 -15.34 17.04 -6.28
N ALA A 81 -14.81 16.23 -7.18
CA ALA A 81 -14.97 16.39 -8.62
C ALA A 81 -16.33 15.90 -9.16
N GLY A 82 -17.19 15.31 -8.32
CA GLY A 82 -18.47 14.73 -8.74
C GLY A 82 -18.32 13.42 -9.53
N ALA A 83 -17.14 12.79 -9.45
CA ALA A 83 -16.78 11.58 -10.21
C ALA A 83 -16.72 10.31 -9.33
N SER A 84 -17.24 10.37 -8.10
CA SER A 84 -17.21 9.24 -7.15
C SER A 84 -18.51 8.44 -7.17
N ASP A 85 -18.38 7.12 -7.29
CA ASP A 85 -19.47 6.15 -7.24
C ASP A 85 -19.86 5.75 -5.80
N ALA A 86 -21.06 5.16 -5.62
CA ALA A 86 -21.52 4.68 -4.32
C ALA A 86 -20.60 3.61 -3.70
N GLU A 87 -20.10 2.67 -4.50
CA GLU A 87 -19.21 1.62 -4.01
C GLU A 87 -17.84 2.17 -3.61
N ILE A 88 -17.33 3.19 -4.30
CA ILE A 88 -16.07 3.86 -3.95
C ILE A 88 -16.20 4.55 -2.58
N ARG A 89 -17.32 5.27 -2.36
CA ARG A 89 -17.58 5.94 -1.08
C ARG A 89 -17.72 4.94 0.07
N GLU A 90 -18.40 3.82 -0.17
CA GLU A 90 -18.54 2.74 0.80
C GLU A 90 -17.20 2.10 1.14
N ALA A 91 -16.41 1.72 0.13
CA ALA A 91 -15.08 1.14 0.33
C ALA A 91 -14.15 2.09 1.10
N ALA A 92 -14.17 3.38 0.75
CA ALA A 92 -13.39 4.40 1.45
C ALA A 92 -13.84 4.57 2.91
N ALA A 93 -15.14 4.53 3.20
CA ALA A 93 -15.65 4.60 4.57
C ALA A 93 -15.17 3.41 5.41
N LEU A 94 -15.36 2.18 4.91
CA LEU A 94 -14.92 0.96 5.57
C LEU A 94 -13.39 0.95 5.80
N LEU A 95 -12.62 1.36 4.80
CA LEU A 95 -11.17 1.44 4.91
C LEU A 95 -10.74 2.52 5.92
N GLY A 96 -11.47 3.63 6.01
CA GLY A 96 -11.22 4.73 6.94
C GLY A 96 -11.54 4.40 8.40
N GLU A 97 -12.48 3.49 8.64
CA GLU A 97 -12.81 2.97 9.97
C GLU A 97 -11.73 2.04 10.52
N TRP A 98 -10.98 1.37 9.65
CA TRP A 98 -9.91 0.47 10.06
C TRP A 98 -8.74 1.22 10.73
N ASP A 99 -8.37 0.76 11.93
CA ASP A 99 -7.29 1.32 12.74
C ASP A 99 -5.87 0.99 12.25
N ARG A 100 -5.76 0.27 11.12
CA ARG A 100 -4.51 -0.12 10.45
C ARG A 100 -3.66 -1.11 11.24
N ARG A 101 -4.30 -1.89 12.14
CA ARG A 101 -3.65 -2.91 12.97
C ARG A 101 -4.13 -4.30 12.59
N TYR A 102 -3.19 -5.22 12.33
CA TYR A 102 -3.46 -6.62 12.03
C TYR A 102 -3.65 -7.43 13.31
N THR A 103 -4.78 -7.26 13.98
CA THR A 103 -5.18 -8.06 15.15
C THR A 103 -5.94 -9.32 14.71
N PRO A 104 -6.06 -10.36 15.56
CA PRO A 104 -6.77 -11.59 15.20
C PRO A 104 -8.24 -11.40 14.80
N ASP A 105 -8.91 -10.41 15.37
CA ASP A 105 -10.34 -10.14 15.14
C ASP A 105 -10.57 -9.06 14.05
N ASN A 106 -9.52 -8.63 13.36
CA ASN A 106 -9.60 -7.56 12.37
C ASN A 106 -10.19 -8.05 11.03
N THR A 107 -11.28 -7.41 10.62
CA THR A 107 -11.92 -7.60 9.31
C THR A 107 -11.58 -6.51 8.28
N GLY A 108 -11.23 -5.30 8.73
CA GLY A 108 -10.86 -4.16 7.87
C GLY A 108 -9.57 -4.34 7.06
N ALA A 109 -8.61 -5.14 7.57
CA ALA A 109 -7.39 -5.47 6.82
C ALA A 109 -7.67 -6.21 5.50
N VAL A 110 -8.75 -6.98 5.43
CA VAL A 110 -9.10 -7.75 4.23
C VAL A 110 -9.32 -6.80 3.04
N LEU A 111 -10.09 -5.74 3.24
CA LEU A 111 -10.35 -4.75 2.20
C LEU A 111 -9.05 -4.07 1.76
N PHE A 112 -8.17 -3.73 2.70
CA PHE A 112 -6.87 -3.13 2.39
C PHE A 112 -5.97 -4.04 1.55
N GLU A 113 -5.83 -5.31 1.93
CA GLU A 113 -4.97 -6.25 1.18
C GLU A 113 -5.52 -6.50 -0.22
N LEU A 114 -6.83 -6.68 -0.36
CA LEU A 114 -7.47 -6.82 -1.68
C LEU A 114 -7.31 -5.54 -2.52
N ALA A 115 -7.38 -4.36 -1.91
CA ALA A 115 -7.14 -3.10 -2.62
C ALA A 115 -5.70 -2.95 -3.07
N MET A 116 -4.73 -3.44 -2.30
CA MET A 116 -3.32 -3.47 -2.71
C MET A 116 -3.07 -4.45 -3.86
N ASP A 117 -3.74 -5.60 -3.85
CA ASP A 117 -3.68 -6.58 -4.96
C ASP A 117 -4.27 -5.98 -6.24
N GLU A 118 -5.46 -5.38 -6.16
CA GLU A 118 -6.11 -4.67 -7.27
C GLU A 118 -5.25 -3.51 -7.80
N LEU A 119 -4.69 -2.69 -6.91
CA LEU A 119 -3.82 -1.57 -7.28
C LEU A 119 -2.58 -2.07 -8.02
N THR A 120 -1.95 -3.13 -7.49
CA THR A 120 -0.77 -3.74 -8.11
C THR A 120 -1.12 -4.34 -9.47
N ALA A 121 -2.31 -4.94 -9.63
CA ALA A 121 -2.72 -5.50 -10.91
C ALA A 121 -2.97 -4.40 -11.96
N ARG A 122 -3.69 -3.34 -11.59
CA ARG A 122 -4.06 -2.25 -12.51
C ARG A 122 -2.92 -1.32 -12.89
N THR A 123 -1.95 -1.12 -11.98
CA THR A 123 -0.82 -0.20 -12.23
C THR A 123 0.28 -0.82 -13.09
N TRP A 124 0.31 -2.14 -13.20
CA TRP A 124 1.39 -2.87 -13.87
C TRP A 124 0.86 -3.82 -14.95
N ASP A 125 -0.31 -3.54 -15.50
CA ASP A 125 -0.95 -4.34 -16.54
C ASP A 125 -0.13 -4.32 -17.84
N GLU A 126 0.67 -3.28 -18.08
CA GLU A 126 1.58 -3.20 -19.22
C GLU A 126 2.81 -4.10 -19.07
N LEU A 127 3.07 -4.61 -17.86
CA LEU A 127 4.09 -5.62 -17.57
C LEU A 127 3.55 -7.05 -17.68
N GLU A 128 2.45 -7.24 -18.39
CA GLU A 128 1.93 -8.54 -18.78
C GLU A 128 2.33 -8.90 -20.22
N SER A 129 2.57 -10.20 -20.46
CA SER A 129 2.89 -10.71 -21.79
C SER A 129 1.78 -10.34 -22.77
N PRO A 130 2.11 -9.81 -23.97
CA PRO A 130 1.13 -9.50 -25.00
C PRO A 130 0.50 -10.76 -25.62
N ASP A 131 1.00 -11.95 -25.29
CA ASP A 131 0.47 -13.23 -25.74
C ASP A 131 -0.89 -13.52 -25.06
N THR A 132 -1.96 -13.38 -25.85
CA THR A 132 -3.35 -13.52 -25.40
C THR A 132 -3.72 -14.94 -25.00
N ASP A 133 -2.99 -15.96 -25.48
CA ASP A 133 -3.31 -17.36 -25.19
C ASP A 133 -2.87 -17.78 -23.80
N ARG A 134 -1.84 -17.12 -23.24
CA ARG A 134 -1.32 -17.35 -21.88
C ARG A 134 -0.74 -16.05 -21.31
N PRO A 135 -1.58 -15.13 -20.81
CA PRO A 135 -1.09 -13.95 -20.13
C PRO A 135 -0.17 -14.37 -18.97
N ARG A 136 1.04 -13.81 -18.96
CA ARG A 136 2.03 -14.04 -17.91
C ARG A 136 2.57 -12.70 -17.46
N ARG A 137 2.53 -12.44 -16.16
CA ARG A 137 3.19 -11.29 -15.56
C ARG A 137 4.69 -11.40 -15.73
N ILE A 138 5.29 -10.43 -16.43
CA ILE A 138 6.72 -10.37 -16.72
C ILE A 138 7.47 -9.88 -15.48
N ALA A 139 6.92 -8.87 -14.80
CA ALA A 139 7.49 -8.30 -13.60
C ALA A 139 6.39 -7.69 -12.72
N THR A 140 6.69 -7.54 -11.43
CA THR A 140 5.91 -6.73 -10.51
C THR A 140 6.89 -5.87 -9.73
N PRO A 141 6.98 -4.57 -10.02
CA PRO A 141 7.81 -3.65 -9.25
C PRO A 141 7.48 -3.73 -7.76
N ALA A 142 8.50 -3.53 -6.92
CA ALA A 142 8.31 -3.58 -5.46
C ALA A 142 7.32 -2.51 -4.99
N GLU A 143 6.58 -2.77 -3.92
CA GLU A 143 5.58 -1.82 -3.40
C GLU A 143 6.16 -0.46 -3.01
N ALA A 144 7.45 -0.38 -2.67
CA ALA A 144 8.11 0.90 -2.44
C ALA A 144 8.21 1.75 -3.72
N VAL A 145 8.32 1.12 -4.88
CA VAL A 145 8.23 1.78 -6.21
C VAL A 145 6.81 2.26 -6.43
N LEU A 146 5.80 1.41 -6.18
CA LEU A 146 4.39 1.80 -6.27
C LEU A 146 4.09 3.00 -5.34
N TYR A 147 4.56 2.98 -4.09
CA TYR A 147 4.39 4.11 -3.16
C TYR A 147 5.14 5.38 -3.59
N ARG A 148 6.24 5.26 -4.35
CA ARG A 148 6.90 6.42 -4.95
C ARG A 148 6.08 6.95 -6.13
N LEU A 149 5.54 6.05 -6.96
CA LEU A 149 4.71 6.37 -8.11
C LEU A 149 3.46 7.16 -7.70
N THR A 150 2.88 6.92 -6.52
CA THR A 150 1.72 7.70 -6.03
C THR A 150 1.99 9.20 -5.91
N ARG A 151 3.25 9.64 -5.89
CA ARG A 151 3.63 11.06 -5.89
C ARG A 151 3.65 11.70 -7.28
N ASP A 152 3.66 10.88 -8.33
CA ASP A 152 3.63 11.29 -9.73
C ASP A 152 2.25 10.97 -10.32
N ALA A 153 1.32 11.93 -10.20
CA ALA A 153 -0.06 11.73 -10.62
C ALA A 153 -0.23 11.62 -12.14
N ASP A 154 0.73 12.15 -12.90
CA ASP A 154 0.71 12.24 -14.36
C ASP A 154 1.49 11.09 -15.02
N SER A 155 1.92 10.10 -14.23
CA SER A 155 2.66 8.95 -14.74
C SER A 155 1.80 8.12 -15.69
N PRO A 156 2.34 7.66 -16.83
CA PRO A 156 1.58 6.84 -17.78
C PRO A 156 1.21 5.46 -17.23
N TRP A 157 1.88 4.99 -16.16
CA TRP A 157 1.57 3.74 -15.45
C TRP A 157 0.22 3.73 -14.74
N TRP A 158 -0.50 4.85 -14.76
CA TRP A 158 -1.87 4.93 -14.24
C TRP A 158 -2.93 4.69 -15.32
N ASP A 159 -2.54 4.37 -16.55
CA ASP A 159 -3.45 4.03 -17.63
C ASP A 159 -3.71 2.51 -17.64
N ASP A 160 -4.94 2.09 -17.33
CA ASP A 160 -5.33 0.68 -17.34
C ASP A 160 -5.63 0.28 -18.79
N ARG A 161 -4.77 -0.51 -19.45
CA ARG A 161 -4.95 -0.81 -20.88
C ARG A 161 -6.16 -1.69 -21.19
N SER A 162 -6.87 -2.20 -20.18
CA SER A 162 -8.12 -2.92 -20.39
C SER A 162 -9.27 -1.98 -20.76
N THR A 163 -9.19 -0.70 -20.39
CA THR A 163 -10.08 0.35 -20.88
C THR A 163 -9.55 0.90 -22.20
N THR A 164 -10.43 1.04 -23.18
CA THR A 164 -10.06 1.45 -24.55
C THR A 164 -10.71 2.77 -24.98
N ASP A 165 -11.63 3.28 -24.16
CA ASP A 165 -12.44 4.47 -24.42
C ASP A 165 -11.99 5.70 -23.63
N ARG A 166 -10.97 5.56 -22.78
CA ARG A 166 -10.46 6.59 -21.88
C ARG A 166 -9.00 6.31 -21.53
N VAL A 167 -8.37 7.31 -20.92
CA VAL A 167 -7.07 7.20 -20.25
C VAL A 167 -7.28 7.56 -18.79
N GLU A 168 -6.99 6.64 -17.89
CA GLU A 168 -7.11 6.84 -16.46
C GLU A 168 -5.94 7.66 -15.89
N GLY A 169 -6.21 8.34 -14.78
CA GLY A 169 -5.19 8.97 -13.95
C GLY A 169 -5.10 8.28 -12.59
N ARG A 170 -4.04 8.56 -11.84
CA ARG A 170 -3.75 7.95 -10.53
C ARG A 170 -4.97 7.78 -9.63
N ASP A 171 -5.73 8.86 -9.42
CA ASP A 171 -6.82 8.86 -8.46
C ASP A 171 -7.99 7.96 -8.92
N VAL A 172 -8.19 7.82 -10.24
CA VAL A 172 -9.17 6.88 -10.80
C VAL A 172 -8.71 5.45 -10.54
N ILE A 173 -7.45 5.10 -10.86
CA ILE A 173 -6.92 3.75 -10.58
C ILE A 173 -7.01 3.40 -9.10
N LEU A 174 -6.58 4.29 -8.21
CA LEU A 174 -6.67 4.06 -6.76
C LEU A 174 -8.10 3.80 -6.29
N ALA A 175 -9.07 4.59 -6.76
CA ALA A 175 -10.46 4.43 -6.37
C ALA A 175 -11.10 3.19 -7.00
N GLU A 176 -10.73 2.87 -8.23
CA GLU A 176 -11.16 1.64 -8.91
C GLU A 176 -10.61 0.39 -8.23
N SER A 177 -9.38 0.43 -7.70
CA SER A 177 -8.83 -0.63 -6.88
C SER A 177 -9.62 -0.85 -5.59
N LEU A 178 -10.08 0.22 -4.92
CA LEU A 178 -10.96 0.10 -3.76
C LEU A 178 -12.30 -0.55 -4.12
N ARG A 179 -12.88 -0.15 -5.26
CA ARG A 179 -14.14 -0.71 -5.73
C ARG A 179 -13.99 -2.19 -6.07
N GLY A 180 -12.93 -2.56 -6.78
CA GLY A 180 -12.60 -3.96 -7.08
C GLY A 180 -12.45 -4.78 -5.82
N ALA A 181 -11.70 -4.27 -4.84
CA ALA A 181 -11.48 -4.93 -3.56
C ALA A 181 -12.77 -5.14 -2.76
N LEU A 182 -13.67 -4.15 -2.74
CA LEU A 182 -14.97 -4.28 -2.07
C LEU A 182 -15.82 -5.37 -2.73
N ARG A 183 -15.87 -5.41 -4.07
CA ARG A 183 -16.60 -6.44 -4.82
C ARG A 183 -16.02 -7.84 -4.60
N ASP A 184 -14.69 -7.96 -4.58
CA ASP A 184 -14.02 -9.24 -4.31
C ASP A 184 -14.24 -9.70 -2.85
N ALA A 185 -14.13 -8.79 -1.90
CA ALA A 185 -14.44 -9.07 -0.50
C ALA A 185 -15.88 -9.59 -0.33
N ARG A 186 -16.86 -8.92 -0.97
CA ARG A 186 -18.26 -9.34 -1.00
C ARG A 186 -18.44 -10.72 -1.61
N ALA A 187 -17.79 -10.98 -2.74
CA ALA A 187 -17.88 -12.26 -3.43
C ALA A 187 -17.32 -13.41 -2.59
N ARG A 188 -16.23 -13.19 -1.85
CA ARG A 188 -15.56 -14.22 -1.04
C ARG A 188 -16.17 -14.41 0.35
N TYR A 189 -16.64 -13.34 0.97
CA TYR A 189 -16.98 -13.32 2.41
C TYR A 189 -18.39 -12.82 2.72
N GLY A 190 -19.13 -12.31 1.72
CA GLY A 190 -20.45 -11.70 1.90
C GLY A 190 -20.39 -10.21 2.25
N GLU A 191 -21.55 -9.62 2.53
CA GLU A 191 -21.65 -8.19 2.86
C GLU A 191 -20.85 -7.81 4.12
N PRO A 192 -20.24 -6.62 4.16
CA PRO A 192 -19.60 -6.10 5.36
C PRO A 192 -20.59 -6.10 6.54
N ARG A 193 -20.19 -6.68 7.67
CA ARG A 193 -21.02 -6.64 8.88
C ARG A 193 -20.87 -5.29 9.56
N SER A 194 -21.99 -4.65 9.84
CA SER A 194 -22.06 -3.50 10.75
C SER A 194 -22.16 -4.07 12.17
N ASP A 195 -21.04 -4.24 12.85
CA ASP A 195 -21.03 -4.61 14.26
C ASP A 195 -21.17 -3.36 15.15
#